data_AF-A0A423SWB7-F1
#
_entry.id   AF-A0A423SWB7-F1
#
_cell.length_a   1.000
_cell.length_b   1.000
_cell.length_c   1.000
_cell.angle_alpha   90.00
_cell.angle_beta   90.00
_cell.angle_gamma   90.00
#
_symmetry.space_group_name_H-M   'P 1'
#
loop_
_entity.id
_entity.type
_entity.pdbx_description
1 polymer ?
#
loop_
_entity_poly.entity_id
_entity_poly.type
_entity_poly.pdbx_seq_one_letter_code
_entity_poly.pdbx_strand_id
1 'polypeptide(L)'
;MLISCAGATTLEQALRGSRWSEAKAVDVAVQVCRRVDQIHAKGLIHNDLKADNVMLDKALGVSVIDFGTATPVGGVVGYQTDGSFRGEWLAPELLIGGASTRASDAYSVGFLLGQIRDAMKRPSKKARASGGVHERFASAIEGAQRPEPERRLTLSEIAGQLKPPKKGVSK
;
A
#
# COMPACT_ATOMS: atom_id res chain seq x y z
N MET A 1 -0.99 20.92 11.76
CA MET A 1 -1.26 19.78 12.66
C MET A 1 0.09 19.17 13.01
N LEU A 2 0.64 19.48 14.18
CA LEU A 2 1.93 18.95 14.63
C LEU A 2 1.75 17.48 14.99
N ILE A 3 2.29 16.57 14.18
CA ILE A 3 2.37 15.15 14.53
C ILE A 3 3.46 15.01 15.58
N SER A 4 3.09 14.62 16.79
CA SER A 4 4.04 14.25 17.85
C SER A 4 4.77 12.97 17.42
N CYS A 5 6.02 13.09 16.99
CA CYS A 5 6.88 11.97 16.55
C CYS A 5 7.47 11.12 17.69
N ALA A 6 7.01 11.29 18.94
CA ALA A 6 7.55 10.54 20.07
C ALA A 6 7.17 9.04 20.01
N GLY A 7 8.03 8.25 19.39
CA GLY A 7 7.93 6.78 19.30
C GLY A 7 7.16 6.25 18.10
N ALA A 8 7.06 7.02 17.01
CA ALA A 8 6.65 6.50 15.72
C ALA A 8 7.84 5.86 14.98
N THR A 9 7.58 4.84 14.17
CA THR A 9 8.59 4.08 13.41
C THR A 9 8.14 3.98 11.95
N THR A 10 9.08 3.79 11.03
CA THR A 10 8.71 3.52 9.64
C THR A 10 8.07 2.13 9.53
N LEU A 11 7.22 1.94 8.53
CA LEU A 11 6.65 0.65 8.22
C LEU A 11 7.77 -0.35 7.92
N GLU A 12 8.83 0.07 7.22
CA GLU A 12 10.02 -0.76 6.96
C GLU A 12 10.63 -1.32 8.25
N GLN A 13 10.88 -0.46 9.24
CA GLN A 13 11.39 -0.88 10.55
C GLN A 13 10.40 -1.82 11.26
N ALA A 14 9.10 -1.53 11.21
CA ALA A 14 8.07 -2.34 11.85
C ALA A 14 7.89 -3.73 11.20
N LEU A 15 8.15 -3.86 9.89
CA LEU A 15 8.09 -5.13 9.15
C LEU A 15 9.27 -6.05 9.46
N ARG A 16 10.44 -5.49 9.82
CA ARG A 16 11.63 -6.26 10.25
C ARG A 16 11.50 -6.84 11.67
N GLY A 17 10.50 -6.40 12.43
CA GLY A 17 10.23 -6.89 13.79
C GLY A 17 9.57 -8.27 13.85
N SER A 18 8.85 -8.52 14.95
CA SER A 18 8.09 -9.76 15.13
C SER A 18 6.97 -9.92 14.10
N ARG A 19 6.60 -11.16 13.78
CA ARG A 19 5.50 -11.46 12.85
C ARG A 19 4.17 -10.86 13.30
N TRP A 20 3.46 -10.24 12.36
CA TRP A 20 2.20 -9.53 12.61
C TRP A 20 1.02 -10.49 12.72
N SER A 21 -0.01 -10.08 13.47
CA SER A 21 -1.33 -10.70 13.41
C SER A 21 -2.05 -10.26 12.12
N GLU A 22 -2.97 -11.10 11.64
CA GLU A 22 -3.79 -10.77 10.47
C GLU A 22 -4.61 -9.49 10.68
N ALA A 23 -5.15 -9.29 11.88
CA ALA A 23 -5.92 -8.08 12.21
C ALA A 23 -5.07 -6.80 12.11
N LYS A 24 -3.84 -6.82 12.63
CA LYS A 24 -2.91 -5.70 12.52
C LYS A 24 -2.57 -5.40 11.05
N ALA A 25 -2.28 -6.44 10.27
CA ALA A 25 -1.94 -6.29 8.86
C ALA A 25 -3.09 -5.69 8.05
N VAL A 26 -4.32 -6.19 8.23
CA VAL A 26 -5.51 -5.65 7.56
C VAL A 26 -5.75 -4.20 7.95
N ASP A 27 -5.67 -3.87 9.24
CA ASP A 27 -5.92 -2.52 9.72
C ASP A 27 -4.92 -1.50 9.13
N VAL A 28 -3.62 -1.79 9.23
CA VAL A 28 -2.56 -0.94 8.68
C VAL A 28 -2.73 -0.79 7.16
N ALA A 29 -2.95 -1.89 6.44
CA ALA A 29 -3.10 -1.86 4.97
C ALA A 29 -4.31 -1.02 4.52
N VAL A 30 -5.46 -1.15 5.21
CA VAL A 30 -6.66 -0.34 4.93
C VAL A 30 -6.41 1.13 5.26
N GLN A 31 -5.69 1.42 6.34
CA GLN A 31 -5.31 2.79 6.68
C GLN A 31 -4.38 3.39 5.62
N VAL A 32 -3.37 2.66 5.12
CA VAL A 32 -2.50 3.10 4.00
C VAL A 32 -3.35 3.51 2.80
N CYS A 33 -4.25 2.63 2.34
CA CYS A 33 -5.13 2.92 1.20
C CYS A 33 -5.92 4.24 1.43
N ARG A 34 -6.50 4.42 2.63
CA ARG A 34 -7.24 5.63 2.98
C ARG A 34 -6.38 6.88 3.01
N ARG A 35 -5.14 6.80 3.53
CA ARG A 35 -4.23 7.95 3.57
C ARG A 35 -3.79 8.38 2.17
N VAL A 36 -3.52 7.42 1.30
CA VAL A 36 -3.18 7.73 -0.10
C VAL A 36 -4.38 8.30 -0.85
N ASP A 37 -5.58 7.77 -0.62
CA ASP A 37 -6.81 8.31 -1.23
C ASP A 37 -7.09 9.75 -0.76
N GLN A 38 -6.77 10.10 0.49
CA GLN A 38 -6.80 11.48 0.99
C GLN A 38 -5.79 12.41 0.30
N ILE A 39 -4.63 11.90 -0.12
CA ILE A 39 -3.65 12.64 -0.93
C ILE A 39 -4.23 12.88 -2.33
N HIS A 40 -4.79 11.83 -2.94
CA HIS A 40 -5.43 11.88 -4.26
C HIS A 40 -6.64 12.82 -4.33
N ALA A 41 -7.40 12.94 -3.24
CA ALA A 41 -8.52 13.86 -3.12
C ALA A 41 -8.06 15.34 -3.14
N LYS A 42 -6.80 15.62 -2.80
CA LYS A 42 -6.18 16.95 -2.91
C LYS A 42 -5.55 17.21 -4.29
N GLY A 43 -5.75 16.31 -5.25
CA GLY A 43 -5.20 16.43 -6.60
C GLY A 43 -3.71 16.10 -6.72
N LEU A 44 -3.13 15.44 -5.71
CA LEU A 44 -1.73 15.04 -5.70
C LEU A 44 -1.57 13.53 -5.90
N ILE A 45 -0.52 13.13 -6.60
CA ILE A 45 0.01 11.76 -6.67
C ILE A 45 1.34 11.74 -5.92
N HIS A 46 1.56 10.74 -5.08
CA HIS A 46 2.74 10.69 -4.22
C HIS A 46 3.99 10.25 -4.96
N ASN A 47 3.88 9.26 -5.86
CA ASN A 47 4.94 8.73 -6.71
C ASN A 47 6.10 7.99 -5.99
N ASP A 48 6.13 7.90 -4.65
CA ASP A 48 7.22 7.20 -3.91
C ASP A 48 6.68 6.46 -2.69
N LEU A 49 5.60 5.69 -2.88
CA LEU A 49 4.96 4.92 -1.82
C LEU A 49 5.72 3.61 -1.56
N LYS A 50 6.64 3.66 -0.60
CA LYS A 50 7.41 2.53 -0.07
C LYS A 50 7.34 2.47 1.44
N ALA A 51 7.82 1.38 2.04
CA ALA A 51 7.70 1.15 3.47
C ALA A 51 8.47 2.18 4.32
N ASP A 52 9.51 2.81 3.79
CA ASP A 52 10.22 3.92 4.44
C ASP A 52 9.37 5.19 4.54
N ASN A 53 8.47 5.40 3.58
CA ASN A 53 7.63 6.60 3.47
C ASN A 53 6.25 6.45 4.13
N VAL A 54 6.08 5.39 4.92
CA VAL A 54 4.90 5.15 5.75
C VAL A 54 5.33 5.08 7.20
N MET A 55 4.71 5.88 8.06
CA MET A 55 4.95 5.89 9.50
C MET A 55 3.80 5.24 10.27
N LEU A 56 4.17 4.55 11.34
CA LEU A 56 3.26 3.97 12.33
C LEU A 56 3.55 4.60 13.70
N ASP A 57 2.52 5.18 14.32
CA ASP A 57 2.60 5.58 15.73
C ASP A 57 2.34 4.39 16.69
N LYS A 58 2.45 4.64 18.00
CA LYS A 58 2.25 3.61 19.03
C LYS A 58 0.83 3.02 19.06
N ALA A 59 -0.16 3.75 18.54
CA ALA A 59 -1.54 3.31 18.42
C ALA A 59 -1.84 2.67 17.05
N LEU A 60 -0.80 2.39 16.24
CA LEU A 60 -0.91 1.89 14.86
C LEU A 60 -1.60 2.88 13.92
N GLY A 61 -1.59 4.17 14.24
CA GLY A 61 -2.01 5.23 13.33
C GLY A 61 -1.03 5.34 12.16
N VAL A 62 -1.56 5.27 10.94
CA VAL A 62 -0.77 5.40 9.71
C VAL A 62 -0.69 6.86 9.26
N SER A 63 0.53 7.30 8.95
CA SER A 63 0.81 8.54 8.21
C SER A 63 1.69 8.24 6.99
N VAL A 64 1.46 8.95 5.90
CA VAL A 64 2.31 8.92 4.70
C VAL A 64 3.19 10.17 4.72
N ILE A 65 4.48 10.00 4.49
CA ILE A 65 5.50 11.04 4.59
C ILE A 65 6.33 11.12 3.31
N ASP A 66 7.18 12.15 3.21
CA ASP A 66 8.08 12.40 2.09
C ASP A 66 7.37 12.64 0.74
N PHE A 67 6.93 13.88 0.55
CA PHE A 67 6.27 14.35 -0.67
C PHE A 67 7.28 14.92 -1.69
N GLY A 68 8.57 14.59 -1.58
CA GLY A 68 9.62 15.16 -2.44
C GLY A 68 9.43 14.86 -3.94
N THR A 69 8.73 13.77 -4.27
CA THR A 69 8.40 13.35 -5.64
C THR A 69 6.93 13.56 -5.99
N ALA A 70 6.15 14.19 -5.11
CA ALA A 70 4.72 14.35 -5.32
C ALA A 70 4.43 15.36 -6.45
N THR A 71 3.44 15.05 -7.28
CA THR A 71 3.04 15.90 -8.41
C THR A 71 1.51 16.05 -8.48
N PRO A 72 0.99 17.09 -9.16
CA PRO A 72 -0.41 17.09 -9.56
C PRO A 72 -0.73 15.85 -10.43
N VAL A 73 -1.99 15.40 -10.41
CA VAL A 73 -2.44 14.33 -11.31
C VAL A 73 -2.11 14.68 -12.77
N GLY A 74 -1.49 13.75 -13.49
CA GLY A 74 -1.04 13.94 -14.87
C GLY A 74 0.35 14.58 -15.01
N GLY A 75 0.99 14.96 -13.90
CA GLY A 75 2.38 15.39 -13.90
C GLY A 75 3.33 14.27 -14.32
N VAL A 76 4.59 14.63 -14.57
CA VAL A 76 5.65 13.67 -14.93
C VAL A 76 6.77 13.79 -13.90
N VAL A 77 7.20 12.66 -13.36
CA VAL A 77 8.37 12.57 -12.47
C VAL A 77 9.52 11.96 -13.24
N GLY A 78 10.68 12.62 -13.22
CA GLY A 78 11.92 12.06 -13.75
C GLY A 78 12.64 11.25 -12.68
N TYR A 79 12.79 9.95 -12.87
CA TYR A 79 13.66 9.11 -12.04
C TYR A 79 15.03 9.02 -12.69
N GLN A 80 16.08 9.37 -11.95
CA GLN A 80 17.44 9.11 -12.39
C GLN A 80 17.76 7.63 -12.19
N THR A 81 17.64 6.85 -13.26
CA THR A 81 18.07 5.45 -13.26
C THR A 81 19.56 5.38 -13.57
N ASP A 82 20.40 5.74 -12.59
CA ASP A 82 21.74 5.13 -12.60
C ASP A 82 21.58 3.65 -12.23
N GLY A 83 22.51 2.78 -12.63
CA GLY A 83 22.39 1.33 -12.43
C GLY A 83 22.24 0.85 -10.98
N SER A 84 22.16 1.76 -10.00
CA SER A 84 21.90 1.49 -8.58
C SER A 84 20.45 1.74 -8.15
N PHE A 85 19.59 2.30 -9.03
CA PHE A 85 18.22 2.67 -8.70
C PHE A 85 17.35 1.45 -8.36
N ARG A 86 16.93 1.36 -7.10
CA ARG A 86 15.94 0.38 -6.63
C ARG A 86 14.57 1.05 -6.60
N GLY A 87 13.82 0.95 -7.68
CA GLY A 87 12.46 1.47 -7.79
C GLY A 87 11.41 0.36 -7.88
N GLU A 88 11.59 -0.74 -7.17
CA GLU A 88 10.75 -1.95 -7.30
C GLU A 88 9.27 -1.71 -6.97
N TRP A 89 8.96 -0.67 -6.18
CA TRP A 89 7.60 -0.25 -5.88
C TRP A 89 6.99 0.67 -6.96
N LEU A 90 7.80 1.19 -7.89
CA LEU A 90 7.30 2.12 -8.90
C LEU A 90 6.53 1.39 -9.98
N ALA A 91 5.42 1.99 -10.37
CA ALA A 91 4.66 1.51 -11.50
C ALA A 91 5.51 1.55 -12.79
N PRO A 92 5.42 0.53 -13.65
CA PRO A 92 6.30 0.39 -14.82
C PRO A 92 6.22 1.59 -15.77
N GLU A 93 5.06 2.23 -15.89
CA GLU A 93 4.88 3.42 -16.72
C GLU A 93 5.69 4.63 -16.19
N LEU A 94 5.94 4.74 -14.89
CA LEU A 94 6.72 5.84 -14.32
C LEU A 94 8.21 5.70 -14.66
N LEU A 95 8.71 4.47 -14.77
CA LEU A 95 10.11 4.19 -15.11
C LEU A 95 10.45 4.59 -16.55
N ILE A 96 9.45 4.71 -17.41
CA ILE A 96 9.59 5.15 -18.81
C ILE A 96 9.10 6.59 -19.04
N GLY A 97 8.94 7.37 -17.99
CA GLY A 97 8.54 8.78 -18.07
C GLY A 97 7.05 9.01 -18.35
N GLY A 98 6.21 8.02 -18.07
CA GLY A 98 4.75 8.14 -18.13
C GLY A 98 4.18 9.08 -17.07
N ALA A 99 2.88 9.38 -17.21
CA ALA A 99 2.19 10.30 -16.32
C ALA A 99 1.95 9.69 -14.92
N SER A 100 2.12 10.51 -13.89
CA SER A 100 1.70 10.25 -12.52
C SER A 100 0.19 10.18 -12.42
N THR A 101 -0.33 9.04 -11.96
CA THR A 101 -1.78 8.80 -11.85
C THR A 101 -2.14 8.15 -10.53
N ARG A 102 -3.44 8.10 -10.22
CA ARG A 102 -3.92 7.35 -9.06
C ARG A 102 -3.57 5.86 -9.18
N ALA A 103 -3.55 5.33 -10.40
CA ALA A 103 -3.20 3.94 -10.71
C ALA A 103 -1.71 3.64 -10.52
N SER A 104 -0.81 4.64 -10.69
CA SER A 104 0.61 4.45 -10.42
C SER A 104 0.87 4.35 -8.91
N ASP A 105 0.22 5.18 -8.10
CA ASP A 105 0.27 5.04 -6.62
C ASP A 105 -0.41 3.73 -6.15
N ALA A 106 -1.49 3.28 -6.80
CA ALA A 106 -2.12 2.00 -6.49
C ALA A 106 -1.18 0.81 -6.70
N TYR A 107 -0.36 0.83 -7.75
CA TYR A 107 0.69 -0.17 -7.98
C TYR A 107 1.68 -0.22 -6.81
N SER A 108 2.19 0.94 -6.40
CA SER A 108 3.12 1.06 -5.26
C SER A 108 2.49 0.60 -3.95
N VAL A 109 1.19 0.89 -3.72
CA VAL A 109 0.44 0.29 -2.60
C VAL A 109 0.38 -1.23 -2.71
N GLY A 110 0.19 -1.79 -3.90
CA GLY A 110 0.26 -3.23 -4.13
C GLY A 110 1.60 -3.82 -3.67
N PHE A 111 2.72 -3.14 -3.95
CA PHE A 111 4.05 -3.57 -3.48
C PHE A 111 4.14 -3.58 -1.94
N LEU A 112 3.69 -2.50 -1.30
CA LEU A 112 3.57 -2.40 0.16
C LEU A 112 2.72 -3.54 0.77
N LEU A 113 1.61 -3.89 0.13
CA LEU A 113 0.75 -4.99 0.58
C LEU A 113 1.47 -6.33 0.53
N GLY A 114 2.34 -6.56 -0.45
CA GLY A 114 3.21 -7.73 -0.52
C GLY A 114 4.11 -7.84 0.72
N GLN A 115 4.79 -6.74 1.07
CA GLN A 115 5.65 -6.71 2.24
C GLN A 115 4.86 -6.92 3.55
N ILE A 116 3.68 -6.31 3.67
CA ILE A 116 2.80 -6.50 4.83
C ILE A 116 2.34 -7.96 4.93
N ARG A 117 1.98 -8.59 3.81
CA ARG A 117 1.56 -10.00 3.76
C ARG A 117 2.67 -10.92 4.24
N ASP A 118 3.90 -10.68 3.80
CA ASP A 118 5.05 -11.52 4.12
C ASP A 118 5.48 -11.39 5.59
N ALA A 119 5.17 -10.25 6.22
CA ALA A 119 5.38 -10.03 7.66
C ALA A 119 4.33 -10.72 8.55
N MET A 120 3.20 -11.20 8.00
CA MET A 120 2.21 -11.92 8.78
C MET A 120 2.69 -13.32 9.21
N LYS A 121 2.15 -13.84 10.31
CA LYS A 121 2.28 -15.27 10.63
C LYS A 121 1.71 -16.12 9.48
N ARG A 122 2.40 -17.22 9.15
CA ARG A 122 1.90 -18.15 8.12
C ARG A 122 0.54 -18.70 8.54
N PRO A 123 -0.44 -18.77 7.64
CA PRO A 123 -1.75 -19.30 7.96
C PRO A 123 -1.66 -20.80 8.20
N SER A 124 -2.53 -21.31 9.08
CA SER A 124 -2.70 -22.76 9.25
C SER A 124 -3.24 -23.40 7.95
N LYS A 125 -3.07 -24.71 7.77
CA LYS A 125 -3.62 -25.44 6.61
C LYS A 125 -5.12 -25.19 6.41
N LYS A 126 -5.88 -25.17 7.51
CA LYS A 126 -7.33 -24.90 7.51
C LYS A 126 -7.67 -23.48 7.04
N ALA A 127 -6.90 -22.47 7.49
CA ALA A 127 -7.11 -21.08 7.10
C ALA A 127 -6.77 -20.80 5.62
N ARG A 128 -5.85 -21.57 5.03
CA ARG A 128 -5.56 -21.53 3.59
C ARG A 128 -6.74 -22.02 2.75
N ALA A 129 -7.36 -23.13 3.15
CA ALA A 129 -8.47 -23.73 2.42
C ALA A 129 -9.76 -22.86 2.40
N SER A 130 -9.88 -21.89 3.30
CA SER A 130 -11.07 -21.05 3.45
C SER A 130 -10.98 -19.67 2.81
N GLY A 131 -9.96 -19.38 1.98
CA GLY A 131 -9.78 -18.03 1.40
C GLY A 131 -9.53 -16.97 2.49
N GLY A 132 -8.61 -17.26 3.41
CA GLY A 132 -8.28 -16.42 4.57
C GLY A 132 -7.68 -15.05 4.22
N VAL A 133 -7.18 -14.34 5.22
CA VAL A 133 -6.64 -12.97 5.05
C VAL A 133 -5.50 -12.94 4.02
N HIS A 134 -4.62 -13.95 4.03
CA HIS A 134 -3.53 -14.08 3.06
C HIS A 134 -4.01 -14.11 1.59
N GLU A 135 -5.12 -14.78 1.32
CA GLU A 135 -5.69 -14.87 -0.04
C GLU A 135 -6.25 -13.52 -0.49
N ARG A 136 -6.91 -12.80 0.42
CA ARG A 136 -7.42 -11.45 0.13
C ARG A 136 -6.30 -10.46 -0.12
N PHE A 137 -5.18 -10.56 0.59
CA PHE A 137 -3.96 -9.81 0.26
C PHE A 137 -3.43 -10.20 -1.13
N ALA A 138 -3.35 -11.50 -1.45
CA ALA A 138 -2.87 -11.95 -2.76
C ALA A 138 -3.72 -11.40 -3.92
N SER A 139 -5.04 -11.51 -3.82
CA SER A 139 -5.97 -10.97 -4.82
C SER A 139 -5.88 -9.44 -4.94
N ALA A 140 -5.76 -8.72 -3.83
CA ALA A 140 -5.60 -7.27 -3.83
C ALA A 140 -4.26 -6.83 -4.45
N ILE A 141 -3.16 -7.54 -4.17
CA ILE A 141 -1.84 -7.29 -4.77
C ILE A 141 -1.90 -7.52 -6.28
N GLU A 142 -2.45 -8.64 -6.73
CA GLU A 142 -2.60 -8.96 -8.15
C GLU A 142 -3.41 -7.89 -8.88
N GLY A 143 -4.56 -7.50 -8.30
CA GLY A 143 -5.40 -6.46 -8.88
C GLY A 143 -4.74 -5.07 -8.89
N ALA A 144 -3.94 -4.73 -7.88
CA ALA A 144 -3.23 -3.47 -7.80
C ALA A 144 -2.04 -3.39 -8.77
N GLN A 145 -1.37 -4.51 -9.04
CA GLN A 145 -0.15 -4.57 -9.86
C GLN A 145 -0.39 -5.05 -11.30
N ARG A 146 -1.62 -4.96 -11.82
CA ARG A 146 -1.91 -5.26 -13.23
C ARG A 146 -1.02 -4.40 -14.14
N PRO A 147 -0.49 -4.95 -15.26
CA PRO A 147 0.41 -4.21 -16.14
C PRO A 147 -0.23 -2.92 -16.65
N GLU A 148 -1.46 -3.01 -17.15
CA GLU A 148 -2.19 -1.86 -17.68
C GLU A 148 -2.80 -1.00 -16.55
N PRO A 149 -2.45 0.30 -16.44
CA PRO A 149 -2.92 1.18 -15.37
C PRO A 149 -4.44 1.24 -15.21
N GLU A 150 -5.19 1.27 -16.32
CA GLU A 150 -6.65 1.35 -16.33
C GLU A 150 -7.35 0.09 -15.83
N ARG A 151 -6.63 -1.04 -15.79
CA ARG A 151 -7.15 -2.29 -15.25
C ARG A 151 -6.89 -2.43 -13.76
N ARG A 152 -6.03 -1.60 -13.15
CA ARG A 152 -5.67 -1.73 -11.73
C ARG A 152 -6.85 -1.39 -10.83
N LEU A 153 -6.91 -2.08 -9.69
CA LEU A 153 -7.88 -1.76 -8.65
C LEU A 153 -7.62 -0.36 -8.09
N THR A 154 -8.69 0.36 -7.79
CA THR A 154 -8.64 1.60 -7.02
C THR A 154 -8.27 1.32 -5.56
N LEU A 155 -7.77 2.33 -4.84
CA LEU A 155 -7.47 2.22 -3.41
C LEU A 155 -8.70 1.82 -2.57
N SER A 156 -9.89 2.26 -2.97
CA SER A 156 -11.15 1.89 -2.32
C SER A 156 -11.47 0.41 -2.52
N GLU A 157 -11.31 -0.13 -3.74
CA GLU A 157 -11.51 -1.55 -4.04
C GLU A 157 -10.50 -2.43 -3.32
N ILE A 158 -9.21 -2.04 -3.33
CA ILE A 158 -8.15 -2.70 -2.57
C ILE A 158 -8.54 -2.79 -1.09
N ALA A 159 -8.88 -1.64 -0.47
CA ALA A 159 -9.29 -1.60 0.94
C ALA A 159 -10.57 -2.42 1.21
N GLY A 160 -11.47 -2.51 0.23
CA GLY A 160 -12.68 -3.33 0.28
C GLY A 160 -12.37 -4.82 0.31
N GLN A 161 -11.45 -5.29 -0.53
CA GLN A 161 -11.05 -6.69 -0.61
C GLN A 161 -10.31 -7.17 0.65
N LEU A 162 -9.52 -6.32 1.29
CA LEU A 162 -8.77 -6.71 2.51
C LEU A 162 -9.69 -7.02 3.70
N LYS A 163 -10.83 -6.33 3.78
CA LYS A 163 -11.80 -6.50 4.86
C LYS A 163 -12.46 -7.88 4.80
N PRO A 164 -12.87 -8.43 5.96
CA PRO A 164 -13.66 -9.65 5.94
C PRO A 164 -14.96 -9.44 5.16
N PRO A 165 -15.46 -10.47 4.45
CA PRO A 165 -16.75 -10.39 3.80
C PRO A 165 -17.81 -10.05 4.85
N LYS A 166 -18.73 -9.13 4.50
CA LYS A 166 -19.88 -8.84 5.35
C LYS A 166 -20.61 -10.16 5.57
N LYS A 167 -20.76 -10.60 6.83
CA LYS A 167 -21.61 -11.75 7.13
C LYS A 167 -22.99 -11.45 6.54
N GLY A 168 -23.46 -12.31 5.64
CA GLY A 168 -24.83 -12.22 5.15
C GLY A 168 -25.74 -12.19 6.36
N VAL A 169 -26.59 -11.17 6.46
CA VAL A 169 -27.71 -11.21 7.39
C VAL A 169 -28.57 -12.36 6.87
N SER A 170 -28.52 -13.51 7.55
CA SER A 170 -29.52 -14.55 7.35
C SER A 170 -30.87 -13.90 7.60
N LYS A 171 -31.68 -13.80 6.54
CA LYS A 171 -33.11 -13.48 6.68
C LYS A 171 -33.81 -14.63 7.36
#